data_AF-A0A419GZE8-F1
#
_entry.id   AF-A0A419GZE8-F1
#
_cell.length_a   1.000
_cell.length_b   1.000
_cell.length_c   1.000
_cell.angle_alpha   90.00
_cell.angle_beta   90.00
_cell.angle_gamma   90.00
#
_symmetry.space_group_name_H-M   'P 1'
#
loop_
_entity.id
_entity.type
_entity.pdbx_description
1 polymer ?
#
loop_
_entity_poly.entity_id
_entity_poly.type
_entity_poly.pdbx_seq_one_letter_code
_entity_poly.pdbx_strand_id
1 'polypeptide(L)'
;MSNDRTKASEEQIAYANILNVGMWIGLAIVIIMFFVYISGVLPRFIPIEDLPKYWGMKVNDFNHTLNAPTGWGWAAPKYLLTGYYVNFIGIAILAGLTILCYAVILPILIRKKDTPYVIIAIAEIAVLALAASGILKTGGH
;
A
#
# COMPACT_ATOMS: atom_id res chain seq x y z
N MET A 1 -3.09 23.89 -39.40
CA MET A 1 -3.22 23.45 -37.99
C MET A 1 -2.53 22.09 -37.88
N SER A 2 -1.25 22.10 -37.51
CA SER A 2 -0.45 20.89 -37.31
C SER A 2 -0.98 20.15 -36.07
N ASN A 3 -1.41 18.92 -36.29
CA ASN A 3 -1.86 17.98 -35.28
C ASN A 3 -0.66 17.46 -34.48
N ASP A 4 -0.04 18.33 -33.68
CA ASP A 4 1.06 17.94 -32.81
C ASP A 4 0.47 17.34 -31.54
N ARG A 5 0.13 16.05 -31.62
CA ARG A 5 -0.13 15.24 -30.43
C ARG A 5 1.17 15.26 -29.63
N THR A 6 1.21 16.12 -28.62
CA THR A 6 2.30 16.25 -27.65
C THR A 6 2.77 14.86 -27.26
N LYS A 7 3.95 14.44 -27.76
CA LYS A 7 4.53 13.15 -27.42
C LYS A 7 4.77 13.16 -25.91
N ALA A 8 4.16 12.20 -25.21
CA ALA A 8 4.38 12.03 -23.77
C ALA A 8 5.88 11.93 -23.50
N SER A 9 6.34 12.58 -22.43
CA SER A 9 7.75 12.56 -22.07
C SER A 9 8.17 11.17 -21.59
N GLU A 10 9.47 10.89 -21.66
CA GLU A 10 10.04 9.59 -21.28
C GLU A 10 9.62 9.16 -19.85
N GLU A 11 9.62 10.08 -18.89
CA GLU A 11 9.19 9.85 -17.53
C GLU A 11 7.67 9.59 -17.41
N GLN A 12 6.84 10.25 -18.22
CA GLN A 12 5.39 9.99 -18.26
C GLN A 12 5.09 8.59 -18.80
N ILE A 13 5.81 8.17 -19.84
CA ILE A 13 5.67 6.83 -20.42
C ILE A 13 6.16 5.77 -19.43
N ALA A 14 7.31 5.99 -18.79
CA ALA A 14 7.84 5.08 -17.78
C ALA A 14 6.87 4.93 -16.59
N TYR A 15 6.36 6.06 -16.07
CA TYR A 15 5.36 6.08 -15.01
C TYR A 15 4.08 5.33 -15.42
N ALA A 16 3.53 5.65 -16.59
CA ALA A 16 2.27 5.05 -17.05
C ALA A 16 2.40 3.53 -17.26
N ASN A 17 3.53 3.05 -17.77
CA ASN A 17 3.76 1.62 -17.97
C ASN A 17 3.81 0.86 -16.64
N ILE A 18 4.57 1.37 -15.67
CA ILE A 18 4.67 0.76 -14.33
C ILE A 18 3.32 0.82 -13.62
N LEU A 19 2.65 1.98 -13.65
CA LEU A 19 1.35 2.15 -13.02
C LEU A 19 0.30 1.21 -13.62
N ASN A 20 0.23 1.11 -14.94
CA ASN A 20 -0.76 0.28 -15.61
C ASN A 20 -0.58 -1.22 -15.25
N VAL A 21 0.64 -1.73 -15.35
CA VAL A 21 0.95 -3.12 -14.98
C VAL A 21 0.71 -3.35 -13.48
N GLY A 22 1.21 -2.45 -12.64
CA GLY A 22 1.07 -2.54 -11.19
C GLY A 22 -0.37 -2.49 -10.72
N MET A 23 -1.22 -1.66 -11.33
CA MET A 23 -2.65 -1.59 -11.00
C MET A 23 -3.36 -2.90 -11.32
N TRP A 24 -3.15 -3.47 -12.52
CA TRP A 24 -3.77 -4.75 -12.89
C TRP A 24 -3.32 -5.90 -11.99
N ILE A 25 -2.02 -5.97 -11.68
CA ILE A 25 -1.47 -6.96 -10.76
C ILE A 25 -2.06 -6.77 -9.35
N GLY A 26 -2.02 -5.54 -8.82
CA GLY A 26 -2.54 -5.23 -7.49
C GLY A 26 -4.03 -5.50 -7.37
N LEU A 27 -4.82 -5.14 -8.39
CA LEU A 27 -6.25 -5.42 -8.44
C LEU A 27 -6.52 -6.93 -8.45
N ALA A 28 -5.81 -7.69 -9.29
CA ALA A 28 -5.94 -9.14 -9.32
C ALA A 28 -5.63 -9.76 -7.95
N ILE A 29 -4.56 -9.30 -7.29
CA ILE A 29 -4.20 -9.74 -5.94
C ILE A 29 -5.32 -9.41 -4.94
N VAL A 30 -5.84 -8.19 -4.92
CA VAL A 30 -6.94 -7.80 -4.01
C VAL A 30 -8.17 -8.68 -4.22
N ILE A 31 -8.53 -8.95 -5.48
CA ILE A 31 -9.67 -9.83 -5.80
C ILE A 31 -9.42 -11.25 -5.29
N ILE A 32 -8.24 -11.81 -5.54
CA ILE A 32 -7.87 -13.14 -5.06
C ILE A 32 -7.93 -13.19 -3.52
N MET A 33 -7.33 -12.22 -2.83
CA MET A 33 -7.33 -12.16 -1.37
C MET A 33 -8.73 -11.99 -0.79
N PHE A 34 -9.60 -11.26 -1.47
CA PHE A 34 -11.00 -11.14 -1.10
C PHE A 34 -11.72 -12.49 -1.17
N PHE A 35 -11.54 -13.25 -2.25
CA PHE A 35 -12.11 -14.60 -2.37
C PHE A 35 -11.54 -15.57 -1.32
N VAL A 36 -10.24 -15.50 -1.05
CA VAL A 36 -9.60 -16.29 0.03
C VAL A 36 -10.19 -15.93 1.39
N TYR A 37 -10.47 -14.65 1.64
CA TYR A 37 -11.09 -14.20 2.88
C TYR A 37 -12.54 -14.72 3.04
N ILE A 38 -13.40 -14.52 2.04
CA ILE A 38 -14.82 -14.91 2.15
C ILE A 38 -15.03 -16.42 2.13
N SER A 39 -14.14 -17.16 1.44
CA SER A 39 -14.21 -18.62 1.39
C SER A 39 -13.93 -19.29 2.73
N GLY A 40 -13.32 -18.57 3.69
CA GLY A 40 -12.99 -19.09 5.01
C GLY A 40 -11.90 -20.17 5.00
N VAL A 41 -11.15 -20.29 3.90
CA VAL A 41 -10.05 -21.27 3.75
C VAL A 41 -8.92 -20.99 4.74
N LEU A 42 -8.72 -19.73 5.11
CA LEU A 42 -7.72 -19.31 6.09
C LEU A 42 -8.30 -19.26 7.51
N PRO A 43 -7.48 -19.51 8.55
CA PRO A 43 -7.91 -19.36 9.93
C PRO A 43 -8.42 -17.94 10.20
N ARG A 44 -9.52 -17.86 10.95
CA ARG A 44 -10.12 -16.59 11.38
C ARG A 44 -9.36 -16.09 12.62
N PHE A 45 -9.02 -14.80 12.63
CA PHE A 45 -8.36 -14.19 13.78
C PHE A 45 -9.28 -14.16 15.01
N ILE A 46 -10.58 -13.92 14.76
CA ILE A 46 -11.63 -13.89 15.78
C ILE A 46 -12.75 -14.80 15.28
N PRO A 47 -13.24 -15.74 16.10
CA PRO A 47 -14.45 -16.50 15.79
C PRO A 47 -15.64 -15.55 15.56
N ILE A 48 -16.53 -15.87 14.61
CA ILE A 48 -17.68 -15.01 14.31
C ILE A 48 -18.60 -14.87 15.54
N GLU A 49 -18.72 -15.93 16.33
CA GLU A 49 -19.49 -15.94 17.58
C GLU A 49 -19.01 -14.90 18.60
N ASP A 50 -17.69 -14.65 18.65
CA ASP A 50 -17.09 -13.71 19.59
C ASP A 50 -17.01 -12.29 19.03
N LEU A 51 -17.34 -12.05 17.75
CA LEU A 51 -17.23 -10.74 17.12
C LEU A 51 -18.03 -9.64 17.86
N PRO A 52 -19.28 -9.88 18.32
CA PRO A 52 -20.04 -8.88 19.07
C PRO A 52 -19.38 -8.46 20.39
N LYS A 53 -18.61 -9.36 21.01
CA LYS A 53 -17.89 -9.10 22.28
C LYS A 53 -16.78 -8.07 22.10
N TYR A 54 -16.10 -8.10 20.95
CA TYR A 54 -14.94 -7.26 20.67
C TYR A 54 -15.27 -6.00 19.87
N TRP A 55 -16.39 -5.97 19.14
CA TRP A 55 -16.76 -4.87 18.23
C TRP A 55 -16.90 -3.50 18.92
N GLY A 56 -17.38 -3.49 20.17
CA GLY A 56 -17.57 -2.27 20.96
C GLY A 56 -16.34 -1.78 21.71
N MET A 57 -15.23 -2.50 21.69
CA MET A 57 -14.03 -2.15 22.47
C MET A 57 -13.28 -0.98 21.82
N LYS A 58 -12.63 -0.14 22.65
CA LYS A 58 -11.67 0.84 22.14
C LYS A 58 -10.51 0.08 21.49
N VAL A 59 -9.94 0.67 20.44
CA VAL A 59 -8.86 0.03 19.66
C VAL A 59 -7.65 -0.39 20.51
N ASN A 60 -7.28 0.41 21.53
CA ASN A 60 -6.19 0.06 22.45
C ASN A 60 -6.53 -1.18 23.29
N ASP A 61 -7.75 -1.24 23.82
CA ASP A 61 -8.22 -2.37 24.63
C ASP A 61 -8.37 -3.63 23.77
N PHE A 62 -8.84 -3.49 22.52
CA PHE A 62 -8.92 -4.56 21.53
C PHE A 62 -7.53 -5.14 21.23
N ASN A 63 -6.56 -4.28 20.91
CA ASN A 63 -5.19 -4.69 20.59
C ASN A 63 -4.53 -5.40 21.77
N HIS A 64 -4.73 -4.88 22.98
CA HIS A 64 -4.18 -5.48 24.19
C HIS A 64 -4.84 -6.84 24.51
N THR A 65 -6.16 -6.94 24.37
CA THR A 65 -6.92 -8.16 24.71
C THR A 65 -6.62 -9.32 23.76
N LEU A 66 -6.49 -9.02 22.47
CA LEU A 66 -6.27 -10.03 21.43
C LEU A 66 -4.80 -10.17 21.02
N ASN A 67 -3.90 -9.41 21.64
CA ASN A 67 -2.51 -9.25 21.21
C ASN A 67 -2.42 -8.98 19.70
N ALA A 68 -3.34 -8.14 19.21
CA ALA A 68 -3.46 -7.86 17.79
C ALA A 68 -2.24 -7.05 17.32
N PRO A 69 -1.65 -7.38 16.16
CA PRO A 69 -0.52 -6.65 15.63
C PRO A 69 -0.90 -5.19 15.31
N THR A 70 0.01 -4.27 15.63
CA THR A 70 -0.09 -2.85 15.28
C THR A 70 0.94 -2.49 14.20
N GLY A 71 0.67 -1.43 13.43
CA GLY A 71 1.56 -0.98 12.35
C GLY A 71 1.83 -2.09 11.33
N TRP A 72 3.10 -2.37 11.04
CA TRP A 72 3.53 -3.47 10.16
C TRP A 72 3.55 -4.86 10.81
N GLY A 73 3.12 -4.99 12.08
CA GLY A 73 3.13 -6.28 12.78
C GLY A 73 2.33 -7.38 12.09
N TRP A 74 1.34 -7.02 11.27
CA TRP A 74 0.56 -7.97 10.46
C TRP A 74 1.40 -8.67 9.38
N ALA A 75 2.52 -8.08 8.97
CA ALA A 75 3.44 -8.66 8.00
C ALA A 75 4.33 -9.76 8.60
N ALA A 76 4.23 -10.03 9.90
CA ALA A 76 4.90 -11.16 10.51
C ALA A 76 4.29 -12.49 10.02
N PRO A 77 5.08 -13.58 9.87
CA PRO A 77 4.60 -14.88 9.38
C PRO A 77 3.40 -15.44 10.16
N LYS A 78 3.29 -15.09 11.45
CA LYS A 78 2.21 -15.49 12.34
C LYS A 78 0.82 -14.96 11.91
N TYR A 79 0.76 -13.76 11.29
CA TYR A 79 -0.50 -13.08 10.99
C TYR A 79 -0.81 -13.02 9.49
N LEU A 80 0.20 -13.20 8.64
CA LEU A 80 0.13 -13.02 7.19
C LEU A 80 -0.88 -13.94 6.49
N LEU A 81 -1.10 -15.14 7.06
CA LEU A 81 -2.04 -16.15 6.56
C LEU A 81 -3.34 -16.22 7.38
N THR A 82 -3.61 -15.22 8.21
CA THR A 82 -4.91 -15.08 8.87
C THR A 82 -5.85 -14.33 7.93
N GLY A 83 -7.10 -14.78 7.79
CA GLY A 83 -8.04 -14.21 6.81
C GLY A 83 -8.19 -12.68 6.92
N TYR A 84 -7.99 -12.12 8.12
CA TYR A 84 -8.15 -10.69 8.38
C TYR A 84 -7.03 -9.86 7.73
N TYR A 85 -5.79 -10.35 7.76
CA TYR A 85 -4.60 -9.62 7.32
C TYR A 85 -4.17 -9.95 5.90
N VAL A 86 -4.68 -11.04 5.31
CA VAL A 86 -4.32 -11.44 3.95
C VAL A 86 -4.68 -10.36 2.90
N ASN A 87 -5.78 -9.64 3.12
CA ASN A 87 -6.20 -8.53 2.27
C ASN A 87 -5.25 -7.32 2.34
N PHE A 88 -4.53 -7.15 3.45
CA PHE A 88 -3.60 -6.02 3.60
C PHE A 88 -2.42 -6.13 2.63
N ILE A 89 -2.08 -7.33 2.17
CA ILE A 89 -1.03 -7.56 1.17
C ILE A 89 -1.36 -6.80 -0.13
N GLY A 90 -2.57 -7.02 -0.66
CA GLY A 90 -3.00 -6.36 -1.90
C GLY A 90 -3.08 -4.84 -1.76
N ILE A 91 -3.60 -4.36 -0.61
CA ILE A 91 -3.68 -2.93 -0.30
C ILE A 91 -2.29 -2.31 -0.20
N ALA A 92 -1.36 -2.97 0.50
CA ALA A 92 0.02 -2.48 0.67
C ALA A 92 0.77 -2.42 -0.67
N ILE A 93 0.58 -3.40 -1.56
CA ILE A 93 1.16 -3.39 -2.90
C ILE A 93 0.61 -2.22 -3.73
N LEU A 94 -0.72 -2.03 -3.74
CA LEU A 94 -1.34 -0.91 -4.48
C LEU A 94 -0.92 0.45 -3.93
N ALA A 95 -0.84 0.62 -2.61
CA ALA A 95 -0.37 1.85 -2.00
C ALA A 95 1.13 2.09 -2.28
N GLY A 96 1.94 1.03 -2.25
CA GLY A 96 3.37 1.07 -2.55
C GLY A 96 3.69 1.35 -4.02
N LEU A 97 2.74 1.13 -4.94
CA LEU A 97 2.93 1.37 -6.37
C LEU A 97 3.28 2.83 -6.65
N THR A 98 2.68 3.79 -5.93
CA THR A 98 3.01 5.21 -6.08
C THR A 98 4.48 5.49 -5.76
N ILE A 99 5.00 4.90 -4.67
CA ILE A 99 6.42 5.02 -4.28
C ILE A 99 7.31 4.43 -5.37
N LEU A 100 6.95 3.26 -5.89
CA LEU A 100 7.68 2.60 -6.96
C LEU A 100 7.71 3.45 -8.24
N CYS A 101 6.58 4.02 -8.64
CA CYS A 101 6.51 4.89 -9.80
C CYS A 101 7.45 6.10 -9.67
N TYR A 102 7.45 6.77 -8.51
CA TYR A 102 8.38 7.88 -8.26
C TYR A 102 9.85 7.42 -8.25
N ALA A 103 10.14 6.26 -7.66
CA ALA A 103 11.49 5.69 -7.66
C ALA A 103 11.99 5.37 -9.08
N VAL A 104 11.11 4.95 -9.99
CA VAL A 104 11.44 4.65 -11.39
C VAL A 104 11.68 5.92 -12.21
N ILE A 105 10.91 6.99 -12.00
CA ILE A 105 11.12 8.25 -12.74
C ILE A 105 12.33 9.04 -12.23
N LEU A 106 12.71 8.87 -10.96
CA LEU A 106 13.83 9.59 -10.35
C LEU A 106 15.15 9.52 -11.14
N PRO A 107 15.66 8.34 -11.57
CA PRO A 107 16.88 8.28 -12.39
C PRO A 107 16.73 8.98 -13.75
N ILE A 108 15.52 9.01 -14.32
CA ILE A 108 15.23 9.69 -15.59
C ILE A 108 15.33 11.21 -15.39
N LEU A 109 14.72 11.74 -14.33
CA LEU A 109 14.77 13.15 -13.94
C LEU A 109 16.21 13.62 -13.65
N ILE A 110 17.01 12.80 -12.95
CA ILE A 110 18.43 13.08 -12.67
C ILE A 110 19.23 13.20 -13.98
N ARG A 111 19.03 12.28 -14.93
CA ARG A 111 19.71 12.32 -16.25
C ARG A 111 19.34 13.56 -17.06
N LYS A 112 18.09 14.00 -16.95
CA LYS A 112 17.59 15.23 -17.59
C LYS A 112 18.03 16.52 -16.89
N LYS A 113 18.70 16.41 -15.74
CA LYS A 113 19.14 17.53 -14.88
C LYS A 113 17.99 18.43 -14.45
N ASP A 114 16.82 17.85 -14.26
CA ASP A 114 15.62 18.59 -13.88
C ASP A 114 15.51 18.75 -12.36
N THR A 115 16.39 19.60 -11.81
CA THR A 115 16.63 19.73 -10.37
C THR A 115 15.37 19.96 -9.53
N PRO A 116 14.41 20.85 -9.92
CA PRO A 116 13.19 21.05 -9.15
C PRO A 116 12.34 19.77 -9.04
N TYR A 117 12.15 19.05 -10.15
CA TYR A 117 11.34 17.83 -10.16
C TYR A 117 12.05 16.66 -9.47
N VAL A 118 13.38 16.60 -9.52
CA VAL A 118 14.17 15.64 -8.72
C VAL A 118 13.92 15.86 -7.22
N ILE A 119 13.97 17.12 -6.75
CA ILE A 119 13.73 17.44 -5.33
C ILE A 119 12.31 17.04 -4.91
N ILE A 120 11.31 17.36 -5.75
CA ILE A 120 9.91 17.01 -5.47
C ILE A 120 9.74 15.49 -5.40
N ALA A 121 10.26 14.74 -6.37
CA ALA A 121 10.14 13.28 -6.38
C ALA A 121 10.82 12.63 -5.17
N ILE A 122 11.99 13.13 -4.75
CA ILE A 122 12.66 12.65 -3.53
C ILE A 122 11.82 12.96 -2.29
N ALA A 123 11.25 14.17 -2.20
CA ALA A 123 10.40 14.55 -1.09
C ALA A 123 9.13 13.69 -1.01
N GLU A 124 8.48 13.40 -2.14
CA GLU A 124 7.30 12.52 -2.20
C GLU A 124 7.63 11.10 -1.76
N ILE A 125 8.73 10.52 -2.27
CA ILE A 125 9.20 9.19 -1.82
C ILE A 125 9.44 9.20 -0.31
N ALA A 126 10.10 10.23 0.22
CA ALA A 126 10.40 10.35 1.64
C ALA A 126 9.13 10.46 2.48
N VAL A 127 8.18 11.33 2.13
CA VAL A 127 6.92 11.50 2.86
C VAL A 127 6.10 10.21 2.83
N LEU A 128 5.97 9.57 1.67
CA LEU A 128 5.21 8.32 1.55
C LEU A 128 5.87 7.18 2.35
N ALA A 129 7.20 7.06 2.31
CA ALA A 129 7.93 6.06 3.08
C ALA A 129 7.84 6.31 4.60
N LEU A 130 7.90 7.56 5.03
CA LEU A 130 7.77 7.95 6.43
C LEU A 130 6.34 7.78 6.96
N ALA A 131 5.33 8.03 6.12
CA ALA A 131 3.93 7.75 6.43
C ALA A 131 3.70 6.23 6.55
N ALA A 132 4.24 5.47 5.60
CA ALA A 132 4.17 4.01 5.62
C ALA A 132 4.87 3.42 6.85
N SER A 133 6.05 3.93 7.25
CA SER A 133 6.79 3.40 8.41
C SER A 133 6.12 3.64 9.76
N GLY A 134 5.13 4.54 9.83
CA GLY A 134 4.47 4.93 11.08
C GLY A 134 5.32 5.86 11.97
N ILE A 135 6.44 6.37 11.46
CA ILE A 135 7.27 7.38 12.14
C ILE A 135 6.58 8.74 12.08
N LEU A 136 5.99 9.09 10.94
CA LEU A 136 5.10 10.24 10.82
C LEU A 136 3.76 9.90 11.48
N LYS A 137 3.69 10.05 12.80
CA LYS A 137 2.42 10.05 13.54
C LYS A 137 1.78 11.43 13.42
N THR A 138 1.00 11.65 12.37
CA THR A 138 0.19 12.88 12.21
C THR A 138 -1.17 12.80 12.90
N GLY A 139 -1.44 11.73 13.67
CA GLY A 139 -2.59 11.62 14.57
C GLY A 139 -2.13 11.58 16.02
N GLY A 140 -2.40 12.63 16.78
CA GLY A 140 -2.27 12.61 18.23
C GLY A 140 -3.48 11.92 18.84
N HIS A 141 -3.34 10.66 19.25
CA HIS A 141 -4.10 9.98 20.30
C HIS A 141 -3.33 8.74 20.78
#